data_AF-A0AA85G9Q0-F1
#
_entry.id   AF-A0AA85G9Q0-F1
#
_cell.length_a   1.000
_cell.length_b   1.000
_cell.length_c   1.000
_cell.angle_alpha   90.00
_cell.angle_beta   90.00
_cell.angle_gamma   90.00
#
_symmetry.space_group_name_H-M   'P 1'
#
loop_
_entity.id
_entity.type
_entity.pdbx_description
1 polymer ?
#
loop_
_entity_poly.entity_id
_entity_poly.type
_entity_poly.pdbx_seq_one_letter_code
_entity_poly.pdbx_strand_id
1 'polypeptide(L)'
;MRLTRSSKQLERFGDSKNTPVNTLLRLSWIMILLLLKVLYSEARGKVTIDDDTGYFVDSNGFIKLFHGINCVHKVTPFYIPKLLDPHTFKVLRDWGINVIRLGFSWIALKPHENETNLEYIDTIEKIIDNAGLYGVYIIIDLHQDGLSKRLGAIDAVPYWFMDKIKRPPYLFQYPWPLKKYPNESAWFLTYATYESAHAFESIYKNVSGLWNYFAEYWRITTDRFGKKYNVLGYELINEPPPGNFYLNPFLLLPNIAGQNLLLFYDYLVNVIRQTDKDTLIFYESVTYGIYFPFVNGIPGTGMQRVPGLLQDKMARKKSVLSYHYYCWLLESTPATEHMPSWKQYLCDQLLLNYTFKNVRSIVQSTGGGRFLTEFGLCLPDGNPESINTVECNAVLNAADRNFESWTYWDGYELFSNLNVENISLKSFSRTYPQSTAGQPVQLRFDVDSGVFYYAFVPTQKNCTNVNSTLLVAEIFVPMSIHYPHGVKTRFIPEQLYYKVYENNTNLIFVYMPCTLIKTNIELIEITIIPNQN
;
A
#
# COMPACT_ATOMS: atom_id res chain seq x y z
N MET A 1 22.73 -9.07 -79.12
CA MET A 1 22.20 -7.69 -79.13
C MET A 1 22.45 -7.10 -77.74
N ARG A 2 23.28 -6.04 -77.60
CA ARG A 2 23.74 -5.34 -76.34
C ARG A 2 24.23 -6.25 -75.17
N LEU A 3 25.54 -6.34 -74.89
CA LEU A 3 26.36 -5.50 -73.96
C LEU A 3 25.91 -5.61 -72.48
N THR A 4 26.72 -5.80 -71.40
CA THR A 4 28.16 -6.12 -71.09
C THR A 4 28.26 -6.37 -69.54
N ARG A 5 29.31 -6.84 -68.83
CA ARG A 5 30.74 -7.26 -69.01
C ARG A 5 31.09 -8.29 -67.89
N SER A 6 32.17 -9.10 -67.94
CA SER A 6 33.51 -8.93 -67.27
C SER A 6 33.49 -8.40 -65.81
N SER A 7 34.23 -8.92 -64.81
CA SER A 7 35.14 -10.10 -64.69
C SER A 7 35.77 -10.26 -63.29
N LYS A 8 36.15 -11.50 -62.91
CA LYS A 8 37.28 -11.95 -62.05
C LYS A 8 37.59 -11.31 -60.66
N GLN A 9 37.72 -12.20 -59.65
CA GLN A 9 38.81 -12.30 -58.63
C GLN A 9 39.48 -11.01 -58.10
N LEU A 10 39.52 -10.73 -56.79
CA LEU A 10 40.35 -11.45 -55.79
C LEU A 10 39.97 -11.06 -54.33
N GLU A 11 40.52 -11.77 -53.32
CA GLU A 11 40.50 -11.48 -51.86
C GLU A 11 39.10 -11.53 -51.17
N ARG A 12 38.97 -11.78 -49.85
CA ARG A 12 39.97 -11.84 -48.75
C ARG A 12 39.62 -12.91 -47.69
N PHE A 13 40.58 -13.29 -46.85
CA PHE A 13 40.39 -14.13 -45.65
C PHE A 13 39.68 -13.39 -44.50
N GLY A 14 39.01 -14.16 -43.61
CA GLY A 14 38.51 -13.72 -42.30
C GLY A 14 36.99 -13.48 -42.24
N ASP A 15 36.29 -13.71 -41.12
CA ASP A 15 36.74 -14.33 -39.86
C ASP A 15 35.55 -15.05 -39.17
N SER A 16 35.74 -16.33 -38.80
CA SER A 16 34.69 -17.18 -38.21
C SER A 16 34.73 -17.17 -36.67
N LYS A 17 34.91 -15.98 -36.07
CA LYS A 17 35.12 -15.80 -34.63
C LYS A 17 34.39 -14.57 -34.07
N ASN A 18 33.08 -14.68 -33.79
CA ASN A 18 32.42 -13.70 -32.91
C ASN A 18 31.09 -14.15 -32.27
N THR A 19 30.44 -15.22 -32.75
CA THR A 19 29.13 -15.67 -32.22
C THR A 19 29.16 -16.06 -30.74
N PRO A 20 30.13 -16.85 -30.24
CA PRO A 20 30.20 -17.16 -28.81
C PRO A 20 30.52 -15.93 -27.96
N VAL A 21 31.41 -15.06 -28.46
CA VAL A 21 31.89 -13.86 -27.75
C VAL A 21 30.77 -12.85 -27.58
N ASN A 22 29.97 -12.57 -28.62
CA ASN A 22 28.81 -11.69 -28.51
C ASN A 22 27.72 -12.24 -27.56
N THR A 23 27.50 -13.57 -27.52
CA THR A 23 26.54 -14.17 -26.60
C THR A 23 27.04 -14.14 -25.15
N LEU A 24 28.32 -14.46 -24.92
CA LEU A 24 28.96 -14.34 -23.61
C LEU A 24 29.03 -12.89 -23.13
N LEU A 25 29.31 -11.93 -24.02
CA LEU A 25 29.25 -10.50 -23.70
C LEU A 25 27.83 -10.06 -23.35
N ARG A 26 26.80 -10.47 -24.12
CA ARG A 26 25.40 -10.15 -23.76
C ARG A 26 25.01 -10.75 -22.41
N LEU A 27 25.39 -12.00 -22.14
CA LEU A 27 25.16 -12.64 -20.84
C LEU A 27 25.94 -11.96 -19.71
N SER A 28 27.18 -11.52 -19.94
CA SER A 28 27.95 -10.77 -18.94
C SER A 28 27.40 -9.36 -18.72
N TRP A 29 26.93 -8.66 -19.76
CA TRP A 29 26.23 -7.37 -19.62
C TRP A 29 24.91 -7.52 -18.86
N ILE A 30 24.14 -8.59 -19.11
CA ILE A 30 22.92 -8.89 -18.35
C ILE A 30 23.26 -9.22 -16.88
N MET A 31 24.28 -10.06 -16.64
CA MET A 31 24.80 -10.33 -15.28
C MET A 31 25.29 -9.07 -14.58
N ILE A 32 26.01 -8.17 -15.26
CA ILE A 32 26.49 -6.91 -14.71
C ILE A 32 25.33 -5.96 -14.40
N LEU A 33 24.31 -5.87 -15.27
CA LEU A 33 23.11 -5.07 -15.01
C LEU A 33 22.26 -5.64 -13.86
N LEU A 34 22.20 -6.97 -13.71
CA LEU A 34 21.56 -7.63 -12.57
C LEU A 34 22.35 -7.40 -11.28
N LEU A 35 23.67 -7.58 -11.28
CA LEU A 35 24.55 -7.30 -10.14
C LEU A 35 24.50 -5.83 -9.74
N LEU A 36 24.50 -4.90 -10.70
CA LEU A 36 24.31 -3.48 -10.43
C LEU A 36 22.93 -3.19 -9.82
N LYS A 37 21.85 -3.82 -10.32
CA LYS A 37 20.52 -3.71 -9.69
C LYS A 37 20.49 -4.27 -8.26
N VAL A 38 21.14 -5.41 -8.00
CA VAL A 38 21.23 -6.03 -6.67
C VAL A 38 22.00 -5.12 -5.70
N LEU A 39 23.17 -4.62 -6.10
CA LEU A 39 23.98 -3.68 -5.30
C LEU A 39 23.25 -2.35 -5.06
N TYR A 40 22.47 -1.85 -6.02
CA TYR A 40 21.63 -0.66 -5.85
C TYR A 40 20.38 -0.91 -4.97
N SER A 41 19.97 -2.17 -4.84
CA SER A 41 18.94 -2.64 -3.91
C SER A 41 19.49 -2.70 -2.48
N GLU A 42 20.68 -3.28 -2.29
CA GLU A 42 21.38 -3.34 -1.00
C GLU A 42 21.76 -1.96 -0.46
N ALA A 43 21.94 -0.97 -1.34
CA ALA A 43 22.23 0.42 -0.97
C ALA A 43 21.01 1.25 -0.50
N ARG A 44 19.78 0.73 -0.59
CA ARG A 44 18.57 1.43 -0.12
C ARG A 44 18.21 1.00 1.30
N GLY A 45 18.27 1.95 2.24
CA GLY A 45 17.76 1.72 3.60
C GLY A 45 16.23 1.59 3.63
N LYS A 46 15.72 0.98 4.70
CA LYS A 46 14.27 0.87 4.95
C LYS A 46 13.63 2.25 5.05
N VAL A 47 12.37 2.34 4.60
CA VAL A 47 11.53 3.52 4.81
C VAL A 47 11.20 3.62 6.29
N THR A 48 11.29 4.83 6.84
CA THR A 48 10.95 5.16 8.23
C THR A 48 9.83 6.20 8.26
N ILE A 49 9.34 6.54 9.45
CA ILE A 49 8.40 7.64 9.66
C ILE A 49 9.08 8.85 10.30
N ASP A 50 8.76 10.03 9.79
CA ASP A 50 9.06 11.31 10.44
C ASP A 50 8.14 11.55 11.65
N ASP A 51 8.72 11.72 12.84
CA ASP A 51 7.99 11.73 14.12
C ASP A 51 7.21 13.03 14.36
N ASP A 52 7.55 14.11 13.64
CA ASP A 52 6.88 15.42 13.73
C ASP A 52 5.67 15.54 12.79
N THR A 53 5.70 14.85 11.64
CA THR A 53 4.67 14.98 10.57
C THR A 53 3.88 13.71 10.26
N GLY A 54 4.38 12.55 10.67
CA GLY A 54 3.80 11.24 10.35
C GLY A 54 3.92 10.85 8.87
N TYR A 55 4.82 11.48 8.11
CA TYR A 55 5.10 11.12 6.72
C TYR A 55 6.14 10.00 6.62
N PHE A 56 6.04 9.20 5.56
CA PHE A 56 7.04 8.21 5.19
C PHE A 56 8.29 8.89 4.63
N VAL A 57 9.49 8.45 5.05
CA VAL A 57 10.77 9.04 4.66
C VAL A 57 11.77 7.94 4.28
N ASP A 58 12.45 8.09 3.14
CA ASP A 58 13.50 7.18 2.70
C ASP A 58 14.87 7.42 3.40
N SER A 59 15.86 6.58 3.13
CA SER A 59 17.20 6.71 3.72
C SER A 59 17.98 7.97 3.30
N ASN A 60 17.46 8.76 2.37
CA ASN A 60 18.05 10.02 1.88
C ASN A 60 17.32 11.26 2.44
N GLY A 61 16.24 11.08 3.22
CA GLY A 61 15.42 12.18 3.73
C GLY A 61 14.33 12.66 2.78
N PHE A 62 14.02 11.91 1.70
CA PHE A 62 12.90 12.24 0.81
C PHE A 62 11.60 11.71 1.41
N ILE A 63 10.59 12.57 1.49
CA ILE A 63 9.22 12.17 1.82
C ILE A 63 8.65 11.33 0.68
N LYS A 64 8.01 10.21 1.02
CA LYS A 64 7.41 9.24 0.09
C LYS A 64 5.89 9.30 0.19
N LEU A 65 5.23 9.21 -0.97
CA LEU A 65 3.80 8.98 -1.09
C LEU A 65 3.58 7.67 -1.85
N PHE A 66 2.68 6.83 -1.35
CA PHE A 66 2.44 5.51 -1.91
C PHE A 66 1.00 5.35 -2.41
N HIS A 67 0.84 5.02 -3.69
CA HIS A 67 -0.44 4.78 -4.36
C HIS A 67 -0.44 3.33 -4.85
N GLY A 68 -1.52 2.59 -4.56
CA GLY A 68 -1.45 1.13 -4.61
C GLY A 68 -2.78 0.38 -4.73
N ILE A 69 -2.68 -0.94 -4.76
CA ILE A 69 -3.80 -1.87 -4.85
C ILE A 69 -3.65 -3.02 -3.84
N ASN A 70 -4.79 -3.59 -3.42
CA ASN A 70 -4.85 -4.83 -2.67
C ASN A 70 -4.70 -6.05 -3.59
N CYS A 71 -3.81 -6.96 -3.22
CA CYS A 71 -3.51 -8.22 -3.92
C CYS A 71 -3.74 -9.39 -2.98
N VAL A 72 -4.98 -9.57 -2.53
CA VAL A 72 -5.37 -10.63 -1.59
C VAL A 72 -6.09 -11.73 -2.36
N HIS A 73 -5.65 -12.99 -2.22
CA HIS A 73 -6.32 -14.13 -2.83
C HIS A 73 -6.75 -15.12 -1.75
N LYS A 74 -8.03 -15.05 -1.35
CA LYS A 74 -8.60 -15.72 -0.16
C LYS A 74 -8.86 -17.23 -0.35
N VAL A 75 -8.41 -17.80 -1.48
CA VAL A 75 -8.58 -19.21 -1.88
C VAL A 75 -7.30 -19.74 -2.53
N THR A 76 -7.14 -21.06 -2.58
CA THR A 76 -6.01 -21.74 -3.25
C THR A 76 -5.84 -21.25 -4.69
N PRO A 77 -4.64 -20.81 -5.12
CA PRO A 77 -3.32 -21.09 -4.52
C PRO A 77 -2.84 -20.07 -3.46
N PHE A 78 -3.70 -19.18 -2.97
CA PHE A 78 -3.41 -18.16 -1.94
C PHE A 78 -2.36 -17.09 -2.32
N TYR A 79 -2.20 -16.88 -3.63
CA TYR A 79 -1.52 -15.75 -4.25
C TYR A 79 -2.14 -15.50 -5.63
N ILE A 80 -1.93 -14.33 -6.23
CA ILE A 80 -2.39 -14.02 -7.60
C ILE A 80 -1.30 -14.48 -8.60
N PRO A 81 -1.53 -15.48 -9.47
CA PRO A 81 -0.46 -16.03 -10.32
C PRO A 81 0.16 -15.04 -11.31
N LYS A 82 -0.57 -13.97 -11.71
CA LYS A 82 -0.02 -12.89 -12.55
C LYS A 82 1.19 -12.20 -11.90
N LEU A 83 1.32 -12.19 -10.58
CA LEU A 83 2.45 -11.59 -9.86
C LEU A 83 3.74 -12.44 -9.96
N LEU A 84 3.69 -13.65 -10.50
CA LEU A 84 4.90 -14.43 -10.81
C LEU A 84 5.60 -13.99 -12.10
N ASP A 85 4.93 -13.19 -12.94
CA ASP A 85 5.51 -12.53 -14.11
C ASP A 85 6.04 -11.13 -13.72
N PRO A 86 7.35 -10.84 -13.87
CA PRO A 86 7.91 -9.50 -13.69
C PRO A 86 7.22 -8.43 -14.56
N HIS A 87 6.65 -8.78 -15.72
CA HIS A 87 5.97 -7.83 -16.59
C HIS A 87 4.75 -7.18 -15.94
N THR A 88 4.04 -7.89 -15.04
CA THR A 88 2.90 -7.34 -14.31
C THR A 88 3.30 -6.10 -13.50
N PHE A 89 4.48 -6.11 -12.86
CA PHE A 89 4.98 -4.96 -12.13
C PHE A 89 5.47 -3.82 -13.01
N LYS A 90 5.88 -4.11 -14.26
CA LYS A 90 6.08 -3.05 -15.27
C LYS A 90 4.76 -2.32 -15.54
N VAL A 91 3.67 -3.06 -15.79
CA VAL A 91 2.36 -2.46 -16.08
C VAL A 91 1.85 -1.65 -14.89
N LEU A 92 1.91 -2.21 -13.68
CA LEU A 92 1.56 -1.49 -12.44
C LEU A 92 2.38 -0.20 -12.26
N ARG A 93 3.71 -0.26 -12.42
CA ARG A 93 4.60 0.92 -12.37
C ARG A 93 4.22 1.95 -13.44
N ASP A 94 3.90 1.52 -14.66
CA ASP A 94 3.53 2.40 -15.76
C ASP A 94 2.16 3.06 -15.54
N TRP A 95 1.28 2.43 -14.75
CA TRP A 95 0.05 2.99 -14.19
C TRP A 95 0.26 3.88 -12.95
N GLY A 96 1.48 3.95 -12.41
CA GLY A 96 1.81 4.74 -11.22
C GLY A 96 1.67 4.02 -9.90
N ILE A 97 1.32 2.74 -9.90
CA ILE A 97 1.28 1.91 -8.69
C ILE A 97 2.71 1.67 -8.20
N ASN A 98 3.01 2.14 -6.99
CA ASN A 98 4.32 1.97 -6.34
C ASN A 98 4.27 1.16 -5.04
N VAL A 99 3.09 0.69 -4.62
CA VAL A 99 2.90 -0.22 -3.48
C VAL A 99 1.79 -1.22 -3.74
N ILE A 100 1.89 -2.39 -3.11
CA ILE A 100 0.84 -3.42 -3.06
C ILE A 100 0.64 -3.84 -1.60
N ARG A 101 -0.62 -3.96 -1.18
CA ARG A 101 -0.99 -4.70 0.04
C ARG A 101 -1.20 -6.17 -0.34
N LEU A 102 -0.25 -7.02 0.03
CA LEU A 102 -0.16 -8.42 -0.38
C LEU A 102 -0.63 -9.31 0.77
N GLY A 103 -1.77 -9.97 0.59
CA GLY A 103 -2.28 -10.92 1.58
C GLY A 103 -1.38 -12.16 1.67
N PHE A 104 -0.84 -12.44 2.85
CA PHE A 104 -0.01 -13.60 3.14
C PHE A 104 -0.83 -14.60 3.97
N SER A 105 -1.21 -15.72 3.35
CA SER A 105 -2.15 -16.66 3.95
C SER A 105 -1.49 -17.54 4.99
N TRP A 106 -1.98 -17.47 6.24
CA TRP A 106 -1.54 -18.35 7.32
C TRP A 106 -1.85 -19.83 7.01
N ILE A 107 -2.94 -20.12 6.32
CA ILE A 107 -3.29 -21.50 5.88
C ILE A 107 -2.30 -22.02 4.85
N ALA A 108 -1.92 -21.19 3.88
CA ALA A 108 -0.92 -21.59 2.89
C ALA A 108 0.47 -21.75 3.52
N LEU A 109 0.82 -20.90 4.50
CA LEU A 109 2.08 -20.95 5.25
C LEU A 109 2.19 -22.18 6.16
N LYS A 110 1.11 -22.50 6.89
CA LYS A 110 1.03 -23.54 7.92
C LYS A 110 -0.24 -24.39 7.73
N PRO A 111 -0.28 -25.27 6.71
CA PRO A 111 -1.43 -26.16 6.48
C PRO A 111 -1.66 -27.10 7.68
N HIS A 112 -0.58 -27.50 8.35
CA HIS A 112 -0.58 -28.30 9.57
C HIS A 112 0.30 -27.64 10.65
N GLU A 113 -0.02 -27.85 11.94
CA GLU A 113 0.63 -27.17 13.07
C GLU A 113 2.16 -27.32 13.08
N ASN A 114 2.66 -28.52 12.81
CA ASN A 114 4.09 -28.83 12.82
C ASN A 114 4.75 -28.71 11.42
N GLU A 115 4.08 -28.07 10.45
CA GLU A 115 4.55 -27.95 9.08
C GLU A 115 4.64 -26.48 8.65
N THR A 116 5.70 -26.13 7.92
CA THR A 116 5.88 -24.83 7.29
C THR A 116 6.06 -25.05 5.79
N ASN A 117 5.14 -24.53 4.98
CA ASN A 117 5.14 -24.71 3.53
C ASN A 117 6.18 -23.79 2.87
N LEU A 118 7.38 -24.33 2.65
CA LEU A 118 8.48 -23.59 2.02
C LEU A 118 8.17 -23.19 0.56
N GLU A 119 7.42 -24.00 -0.20
CA GLU A 119 7.07 -23.68 -1.60
C GLU A 119 6.16 -22.43 -1.70
N TYR A 120 5.23 -22.26 -0.75
CA TYR A 120 4.44 -21.03 -0.66
C TYR A 120 5.31 -19.82 -0.29
N ILE A 121 6.22 -19.99 0.67
CA ILE A 121 7.15 -18.91 1.08
C ILE A 121 8.04 -18.48 -0.09
N ASP A 122 8.60 -19.43 -0.84
CA ASP A 122 9.47 -19.18 -2.00
C ASP A 122 8.69 -18.52 -3.16
N THR A 123 7.42 -18.89 -3.32
CA THR A 123 6.49 -18.28 -4.26
C THR A 123 6.19 -16.82 -3.90
N ILE A 124 5.98 -16.51 -2.62
CA ILE A 124 5.76 -15.15 -2.11
C ILE A 124 7.06 -14.33 -2.15
N GLU A 125 8.22 -14.93 -1.85
CA GLU A 125 9.53 -14.29 -2.05
C GLU A 125 9.69 -13.82 -3.50
N LYS A 126 9.42 -14.70 -4.48
CA LYS A 126 9.53 -14.36 -5.90
C LYS A 126 8.59 -13.23 -6.31
N ILE A 127 7.39 -13.16 -5.72
CA ILE A 127 6.45 -12.05 -5.91
C ILE A 127 7.03 -10.72 -5.36
N ILE A 128 7.62 -10.75 -4.16
CA ILE A 128 8.25 -9.57 -3.54
C ILE A 128 9.48 -9.11 -4.35
N ASP A 129 10.32 -10.04 -4.82
CA ASP A 129 11.52 -9.71 -5.60
C ASP A 129 11.16 -9.19 -7.01
N ASN A 130 10.14 -9.78 -7.65
CA ASN A 130 9.57 -9.24 -8.89
C ASN A 130 9.08 -7.79 -8.72
N ALA A 131 8.43 -7.46 -7.60
CA ALA A 131 8.00 -6.10 -7.26
C ALA A 131 9.19 -5.14 -7.12
N GLY A 132 10.23 -5.58 -6.41
CA GLY A 132 11.46 -4.82 -6.17
C GLY A 132 12.14 -4.38 -7.48
N LEU A 133 12.20 -5.27 -8.48
CA LEU A 133 12.83 -5.00 -9.79
C LEU A 133 12.28 -3.76 -10.54
N TYR A 134 11.06 -3.33 -10.20
CA TYR A 134 10.35 -2.18 -10.78
C TYR A 134 10.12 -1.04 -9.78
N GLY A 135 10.58 -1.17 -8.53
CA GLY A 135 10.39 -0.17 -7.47
C GLY A 135 9.05 -0.23 -6.75
N VAL A 136 8.30 -1.34 -6.89
CA VAL A 136 7.03 -1.55 -6.19
C VAL A 136 7.31 -2.12 -4.80
N TYR A 137 6.76 -1.46 -3.79
CA TYR A 137 6.83 -1.84 -2.39
C TYR A 137 5.73 -2.84 -2.03
N ILE A 138 5.96 -3.65 -1.00
CA ILE A 138 5.01 -4.63 -0.47
C ILE A 138 4.70 -4.32 1.01
N ILE A 139 3.42 -4.19 1.33
CA ILE A 139 2.90 -4.36 2.69
C ILE A 139 2.47 -5.83 2.80
N ILE A 140 2.98 -6.57 3.78
CA ILE A 140 2.63 -7.98 4.00
C ILE A 140 1.50 -8.04 5.02
N ASP A 141 0.34 -8.51 4.60
CA ASP A 141 -0.92 -8.45 5.35
C ASP A 141 -1.37 -9.84 5.85
N LEU A 142 -1.58 -9.97 7.16
CA LEU A 142 -2.29 -11.11 7.76
C LEU A 142 -3.81 -10.95 7.57
N HIS A 143 -4.24 -11.17 6.34
CA HIS A 143 -5.62 -10.93 5.93
C HIS A 143 -6.60 -11.94 6.56
N GLN A 144 -7.76 -11.46 7.00
CA GLN A 144 -8.85 -12.30 7.52
C GLN A 144 -10.22 -11.64 7.35
N ASP A 145 -11.23 -12.47 7.11
CA ASP A 145 -12.65 -12.10 7.06
C ASP A 145 -13.41 -13.10 7.93
N GLY A 146 -13.92 -12.68 9.10
CA GLY A 146 -14.63 -13.60 10.00
C GLY A 146 -13.81 -14.82 10.46
N LEU A 147 -12.48 -14.76 10.36
CA LEU A 147 -11.48 -15.75 10.80
C LEU A 147 -11.48 -17.13 10.11
N SER A 148 -12.61 -17.85 10.03
CA SER A 148 -12.68 -19.22 9.51
C SER A 148 -14.09 -19.68 9.09
N LYS A 149 -14.19 -20.71 8.23
CA LYS A 149 -15.43 -21.47 7.96
C LYS A 149 -16.05 -22.10 9.21
N ARG A 150 -15.31 -22.32 10.31
CA ARG A 150 -15.90 -22.68 11.62
C ARG A 150 -16.89 -21.61 12.11
N LEU A 151 -16.69 -20.36 11.70
CA LEU A 151 -17.57 -19.20 11.92
C LEU A 151 -18.32 -18.82 10.63
N GLY A 152 -18.51 -19.75 9.69
CA GLY A 152 -19.25 -19.52 8.45
C GLY A 152 -18.66 -18.48 7.48
N ALA A 153 -17.41 -18.04 7.70
CA ALA A 153 -16.70 -17.13 6.80
C ALA A 153 -15.74 -17.88 5.86
N ILE A 154 -14.87 -17.17 5.15
CA ILE A 154 -13.76 -17.80 4.40
C ILE A 154 -12.70 -18.28 5.41
N ASP A 155 -11.94 -19.33 5.09
CA ASP A 155 -10.82 -19.73 5.93
C ASP A 155 -9.65 -18.76 5.73
N ALA A 156 -9.30 -18.03 6.79
CA ALA A 156 -8.11 -17.17 6.85
C ALA A 156 -7.02 -17.76 7.76
N VAL A 157 -7.41 -18.36 8.89
CA VAL A 157 -6.51 -19.09 9.80
C VAL A 157 -6.70 -20.61 9.71
N PRO A 158 -5.67 -21.42 10.02
CA PRO A 158 -5.79 -22.88 9.94
C PRO A 158 -6.79 -23.49 10.93
N TYR A 159 -7.44 -24.60 10.55
CA TYR A 159 -8.33 -25.37 11.45
C TYR A 159 -7.63 -25.81 12.73
N TRP A 160 -6.38 -26.27 12.64
CA TRP A 160 -5.61 -26.72 13.80
C TRP A 160 -5.38 -25.58 14.82
N PHE A 161 -5.36 -24.31 14.37
CA PHE A 161 -5.30 -23.15 15.26
C PHE A 161 -6.67 -22.86 15.89
N MET A 162 -7.75 -22.95 15.12
CA MET A 162 -9.11 -22.83 15.65
C MET A 162 -9.41 -23.88 16.73
N ASP A 163 -8.89 -25.10 16.62
CA ASP A 163 -9.05 -26.15 17.63
C ASP A 163 -8.40 -25.82 18.98
N LYS A 164 -7.43 -24.89 19.02
CA LYS A 164 -6.88 -24.33 20.28
C LYS A 164 -7.88 -23.39 20.97
N ILE A 165 -8.82 -22.81 20.21
CA ILE A 165 -9.88 -21.93 20.71
C ILE A 165 -11.08 -22.79 21.17
N LYS A 166 -11.10 -23.11 22.47
CA LYS A 166 -12.19 -23.82 23.13
C LYS A 166 -13.56 -23.25 22.74
N ARG A 167 -14.44 -24.10 22.18
CA ARG A 167 -15.80 -23.71 21.77
C ARG A 167 -16.63 -23.21 22.97
N PRO A 168 -17.55 -22.24 22.76
CA PRO A 168 -18.57 -21.91 23.76
C PRO A 168 -19.57 -23.08 23.93
N PRO A 169 -20.46 -23.03 24.95
CA PRO A 169 -21.55 -23.99 25.09
C PRO A 169 -22.39 -24.07 23.81
N TYR A 170 -22.90 -25.26 23.47
CA TYR A 170 -23.54 -25.55 22.18
C TYR A 170 -24.61 -24.53 21.74
N LEU A 171 -25.42 -24.03 22.68
CA LEU A 171 -26.46 -23.02 22.43
C LEU A 171 -25.91 -21.67 21.88
N PHE A 172 -24.65 -21.35 22.17
CA PHE A 172 -23.96 -20.12 21.77
C PHE A 172 -22.89 -20.37 20.68
N GLN A 173 -22.84 -21.57 20.10
CA GLN A 173 -21.99 -21.85 18.94
C GLN A 173 -22.56 -21.17 17.70
N TYR A 174 -21.71 -20.99 16.69
CA TYR A 174 -22.09 -20.37 15.43
C TYR A 174 -23.30 -21.11 14.79
N PRO A 175 -24.36 -20.43 14.31
CA PRO A 175 -24.44 -18.99 14.03
C PRO A 175 -25.15 -18.12 15.11
N TRP A 176 -25.31 -18.57 16.36
CA TRP A 176 -26.08 -17.81 17.37
C TRP A 176 -25.54 -16.36 17.55
N PRO A 177 -26.41 -15.33 17.61
CA PRO A 177 -27.88 -15.37 17.75
C PRO A 177 -28.66 -15.42 16.43
N LEU A 178 -27.99 -15.52 15.28
CA LEU A 178 -28.65 -15.61 13.98
C LEU A 178 -29.40 -16.96 13.86
N LYS A 179 -30.59 -16.94 13.26
CA LYS A 179 -31.42 -18.15 13.05
C LYS A 179 -30.95 -19.03 11.88
N LYS A 180 -30.04 -18.51 11.06
CA LYS A 180 -29.45 -19.14 9.87
C LYS A 180 -28.04 -18.59 9.67
N TYR A 181 -27.25 -19.31 8.90
CA TYR A 181 -26.00 -18.82 8.31
C TYR A 181 -26.31 -17.58 7.44
N PRO A 182 -25.46 -16.53 7.46
CA PRO A 182 -25.53 -15.46 6.47
C PRO A 182 -25.30 -16.01 5.05
N ASN A 183 -25.75 -15.26 4.04
CA ASN A 183 -25.33 -15.47 2.66
C ASN A 183 -24.13 -14.56 2.33
N GLU A 184 -23.56 -14.70 1.13
CA GLU A 184 -22.40 -13.93 0.68
C GLU A 184 -22.60 -12.42 0.80
N SER A 185 -23.78 -11.89 0.43
CA SER A 185 -24.13 -10.47 0.57
C SER A 185 -24.27 -9.96 2.01
N ALA A 186 -24.21 -10.85 3.01
CA ALA A 186 -24.38 -10.51 4.43
C ALA A 186 -23.27 -11.14 5.31
N TRP A 187 -22.14 -11.54 4.71
CA TRP A 187 -21.05 -12.27 5.37
C TRP A 187 -20.57 -11.59 6.66
N PHE A 188 -20.54 -10.25 6.70
CA PHE A 188 -20.12 -9.43 7.83
C PHE A 188 -20.94 -9.69 9.12
N LEU A 189 -22.18 -10.19 8.99
CA LEU A 189 -23.00 -10.60 10.15
C LEU A 189 -22.38 -11.75 10.95
N THR A 190 -21.39 -12.47 10.41
CA THR A 190 -20.56 -13.42 11.19
C THR A 190 -19.88 -12.76 12.39
N TYR A 191 -19.41 -11.51 12.27
CA TYR A 191 -18.80 -10.80 13.40
C TYR A 191 -19.82 -10.51 14.52
N ALA A 192 -21.11 -10.47 14.21
CA ALA A 192 -22.19 -10.30 15.18
C ALA A 192 -22.61 -11.62 15.89
N THR A 193 -21.85 -12.72 15.73
CA THR A 193 -22.14 -14.01 16.40
C THR A 193 -21.31 -14.21 17.67
N TYR A 194 -21.86 -14.94 18.66
CA TYR A 194 -21.18 -15.15 19.93
C TYR A 194 -19.88 -15.95 19.77
N GLU A 195 -19.86 -17.02 18.97
CA GLU A 195 -18.63 -17.81 18.80
C GLU A 195 -17.52 -17.02 18.09
N SER A 196 -17.87 -16.07 17.21
CA SER A 196 -16.92 -15.13 16.63
C SER A 196 -16.35 -14.19 17.68
N ALA A 197 -17.21 -13.43 18.39
CA ALA A 197 -16.78 -12.48 19.40
C ALA A 197 -16.00 -13.15 20.56
N HIS A 198 -16.33 -14.40 20.90
CA HIS A 198 -15.59 -15.27 21.81
C HIS A 198 -14.21 -15.69 21.27
N ALA A 199 -14.09 -16.02 19.98
CA ALA A 199 -12.82 -16.38 19.36
C ALA A 199 -11.84 -15.19 19.33
N PHE A 200 -12.31 -14.02 18.89
CA PHE A 200 -11.48 -12.80 18.89
C PHE A 200 -11.11 -12.34 20.30
N GLU A 201 -11.99 -12.41 21.29
CA GLU A 201 -11.60 -12.15 22.69
C GLU A 201 -10.58 -13.19 23.21
N SER A 202 -10.72 -14.46 22.84
CA SER A 202 -9.75 -15.50 23.21
C SER A 202 -8.36 -15.19 22.65
N ILE A 203 -8.28 -14.68 21.42
CA ILE A 203 -7.05 -14.17 20.81
C ILE A 203 -6.54 -12.96 21.60
N TYR A 204 -7.32 -11.88 21.77
CA TYR A 204 -6.84 -10.66 22.41
C TYR A 204 -6.45 -10.83 23.89
N LYS A 205 -7.02 -11.82 24.59
CA LYS A 205 -6.67 -12.16 25.99
C LYS A 205 -5.60 -13.26 26.13
N ASN A 206 -4.96 -13.68 25.03
CA ASN A 206 -3.94 -14.75 25.01
C ASN A 206 -4.40 -16.06 25.67
N VAL A 207 -5.68 -16.41 25.52
CA VAL A 207 -6.25 -17.63 26.13
C VAL A 207 -5.47 -18.84 25.65
N SER A 208 -5.07 -19.73 26.56
CA SER A 208 -4.25 -20.92 26.26
C SER A 208 -2.93 -20.64 25.51
N GLY A 209 -2.40 -19.41 25.54
CA GLY A 209 -1.16 -19.04 24.86
C GLY A 209 -1.30 -18.81 23.35
N LEU A 210 -2.51 -18.48 22.86
CA LEU A 210 -2.81 -18.25 21.43
C LEU A 210 -1.85 -17.28 20.73
N TRP A 211 -1.29 -16.29 21.42
CA TRP A 211 -0.33 -15.35 20.83
C TRP A 211 0.95 -16.04 20.33
N ASN A 212 1.33 -17.20 20.88
CA ASN A 212 2.54 -17.92 20.45
C ASN A 212 2.43 -18.44 19.01
N TYR A 213 1.22 -18.72 18.50
CA TYR A 213 1.04 -19.15 17.10
C TYR A 213 1.16 -17.97 16.14
N PHE A 214 0.63 -16.79 16.50
CA PHE A 214 0.90 -15.54 15.76
C PHE A 214 2.38 -15.16 15.82
N ALA A 215 3.06 -15.39 16.94
CA ALA A 215 4.50 -15.19 17.06
C ALA A 215 5.30 -16.08 16.11
N GLU A 216 4.86 -17.32 15.91
CA GLU A 216 5.47 -18.25 14.96
C GLU A 216 5.25 -17.80 13.50
N TYR A 217 4.00 -17.47 13.13
CA TYR A 217 3.66 -16.87 11.83
C TYR A 217 4.56 -15.66 11.52
N TRP A 218 4.63 -14.70 12.45
CA TRP A 218 5.40 -13.47 12.23
C TRP A 218 6.91 -13.71 12.22
N ARG A 219 7.45 -14.63 13.02
CA ARG A 219 8.87 -15.02 12.93
C ARG A 219 9.23 -15.57 11.56
N ILE A 220 8.47 -16.53 11.05
CA ILE A 220 8.70 -17.13 9.71
C ILE A 220 8.66 -16.04 8.63
N THR A 221 7.69 -15.11 8.73
CA THR A 221 7.57 -13.95 7.83
C THR A 221 8.81 -13.05 7.88
N THR A 222 9.26 -12.67 9.07
CA THR A 222 10.37 -11.72 9.25
C THR A 222 11.75 -12.32 8.96
N ASP A 223 11.96 -13.60 9.29
CA ASP A 223 13.23 -14.30 9.02
C ASP A 223 13.45 -14.45 7.51
N ARG A 224 12.36 -14.66 6.74
CA ARG A 224 12.44 -14.75 5.28
C ARG A 224 12.53 -13.38 4.60
N PHE A 225 11.67 -12.43 4.99
CA PHE A 225 11.44 -11.23 4.18
C PHE A 225 12.05 -9.93 4.73
N GLY A 226 12.43 -9.86 6.02
CA GLY A 226 12.78 -8.59 6.67
C GLY A 226 13.96 -7.83 6.06
N LYS A 227 14.92 -8.57 5.47
CA LYS A 227 16.08 -7.99 4.78
C LYS A 227 15.76 -7.37 3.40
N LYS A 228 14.58 -7.62 2.83
CA LYS A 228 14.20 -7.09 1.50
C LYS A 228 13.80 -5.62 1.62
N TYR A 229 14.53 -4.71 0.96
CA TYR A 229 14.35 -3.25 1.08
C TYR A 229 12.94 -2.78 0.68
N ASN A 230 12.27 -3.48 -0.24
CA ASN A 230 10.95 -3.12 -0.76
C ASN A 230 9.79 -3.68 0.07
N VAL A 231 10.04 -4.53 1.08
CA VAL A 231 9.02 -4.79 2.11
C VAL A 231 8.93 -3.53 2.96
N LEU A 232 7.84 -2.78 2.75
CA LEU A 232 7.54 -1.52 3.42
C LEU A 232 7.12 -1.76 4.86
N GLY A 233 6.24 -2.74 5.08
CA GLY A 233 5.70 -3.03 6.40
C GLY A 233 5.01 -4.38 6.55
N TYR A 234 4.70 -4.69 7.81
CA TYR A 234 3.94 -5.86 8.26
C TYR A 234 2.62 -5.39 8.86
N GLU A 235 1.50 -5.79 8.27
CA GLU A 235 0.17 -5.47 8.78
C GLU A 235 -0.34 -6.58 9.69
N LEU A 236 -0.48 -6.27 10.98
CA LEU A 236 -0.52 -7.28 12.05
C LEU A 236 -1.74 -8.21 12.00
N ILE A 237 -2.89 -7.70 11.55
CA ILE A 237 -4.15 -8.42 11.26
C ILE A 237 -5.11 -7.48 10.54
N ASN A 238 -5.79 -7.97 9.49
CA ASN A 238 -6.85 -7.24 8.79
C ASN A 238 -8.14 -7.13 9.63
N GLU A 239 -8.77 -5.95 9.63
CA GLU A 239 -10.09 -5.64 10.21
C GLU A 239 -10.40 -6.35 11.55
N PRO A 240 -9.64 -6.09 12.62
CA PRO A 240 -9.87 -6.74 13.92
C PRO A 240 -11.23 -6.32 14.52
N PRO A 241 -12.20 -7.23 14.72
CA PRO A 241 -13.47 -6.88 15.36
C PRO A 241 -13.31 -6.67 16.87
N PRO A 242 -14.30 -6.09 17.57
CA PRO A 242 -14.32 -6.07 19.03
C PRO A 242 -14.35 -7.49 19.63
N GLY A 243 -13.97 -7.60 20.90
CA GLY A 243 -14.08 -8.84 21.68
C GLY A 243 -15.52 -9.20 22.06
N ASN A 244 -15.69 -10.09 23.03
CA ASN A 244 -16.97 -10.70 23.38
C ASN A 244 -17.95 -9.74 24.07
N PHE A 245 -18.62 -8.92 23.26
CA PHE A 245 -19.59 -7.93 23.71
C PHE A 245 -20.85 -8.54 24.36
N TYR A 246 -21.09 -9.85 24.23
CA TYR A 246 -22.13 -10.54 25.00
C TYR A 246 -21.74 -10.74 26.48
N LEU A 247 -20.44 -10.87 26.78
CA LEU A 247 -19.92 -10.95 28.15
C LEU A 247 -19.57 -9.57 28.72
N ASN A 248 -19.17 -8.63 27.87
CA ASN A 248 -18.90 -7.24 28.26
C ASN A 248 -19.34 -6.26 27.16
N PRO A 249 -20.58 -5.73 27.20
CA PRO A 249 -21.11 -4.81 26.18
C PRO A 249 -20.25 -3.57 25.93
N PHE A 250 -19.44 -3.13 26.91
CA PHE A 250 -18.51 -2.02 26.74
C PHE A 250 -17.37 -2.31 25.74
N LEU A 251 -17.17 -3.57 25.32
CA LEU A 251 -16.26 -3.91 24.22
C LEU A 251 -16.75 -3.39 22.85
N LEU A 252 -18.02 -2.99 22.71
CA LEU A 252 -18.47 -2.27 21.52
C LEU A 252 -17.91 -0.84 21.46
N LEU A 253 -17.46 -0.27 22.59
CA LEU A 253 -16.81 1.03 22.62
C LEU A 253 -15.33 0.85 22.21
N PRO A 254 -14.88 1.51 21.12
CA PRO A 254 -13.50 1.38 20.64
C PRO A 254 -12.44 1.70 21.68
N ASN A 255 -12.75 2.63 22.60
CA ASN A 255 -11.83 3.05 23.66
C ASN A 255 -11.43 1.94 24.64
N ILE A 256 -12.19 0.84 24.70
CA ILE A 256 -11.92 -0.34 25.54
C ILE A 256 -11.42 -1.51 24.68
N ALA A 257 -11.99 -1.73 23.50
CA ALA A 257 -11.52 -2.78 22.58
C ALA A 257 -10.07 -2.54 22.12
N GLY A 258 -9.74 -1.30 21.74
CA GLY A 258 -8.41 -0.90 21.28
C GLY A 258 -7.30 -1.10 22.31
N GLN A 259 -7.61 -1.08 23.62
CA GLN A 259 -6.61 -1.33 24.67
C GLN A 259 -6.20 -2.81 24.70
N ASN A 260 -7.15 -3.74 24.58
CA ASN A 260 -6.83 -5.18 24.50
C ASN A 260 -6.05 -5.51 23.22
N LEU A 261 -6.45 -4.89 22.10
CA LEU A 261 -5.80 -5.04 20.79
C LEU A 261 -4.36 -4.50 20.81
N LEU A 262 -4.12 -3.35 21.45
CA LEU A 262 -2.78 -2.78 21.62
C LEU A 262 -1.83 -3.68 22.45
N LEU A 263 -2.33 -4.36 23.49
CA LEU A 263 -1.53 -5.30 24.28
C LEU A 263 -1.10 -6.53 23.46
N PHE A 264 -1.98 -7.03 22.59
CA PHE A 264 -1.65 -8.07 21.62
C PHE A 264 -0.59 -7.59 20.62
N TYR A 265 -0.75 -6.39 20.08
CA TYR A 265 0.23 -5.80 19.16
C TYR A 265 1.60 -5.53 19.80
N ASP A 266 1.67 -5.08 21.06
CA ASP A 266 2.95 -4.92 21.77
C ASP A 266 3.74 -6.23 21.82
N TYR A 267 3.06 -7.35 22.08
CA TYR A 267 3.67 -8.67 22.06
C TYR A 267 4.12 -9.06 20.64
N LEU A 268 3.30 -8.86 19.61
CA LEU A 268 3.68 -9.17 18.22
C LEU A 268 4.87 -8.33 17.76
N VAL A 269 4.89 -7.03 18.05
CA VAL A 269 6.02 -6.15 17.72
C VAL A 269 7.28 -6.57 18.47
N ASN A 270 7.19 -6.94 19.75
CA ASN A 270 8.33 -7.48 20.49
C ASN A 270 8.86 -8.80 19.89
N VAL A 271 8.01 -9.61 19.27
CA VAL A 271 8.42 -10.81 18.53
C VAL A 271 9.07 -10.45 17.19
N ILE A 272 8.41 -9.65 16.35
CA ILE A 272 8.93 -9.17 15.05
C ILE A 272 10.30 -8.51 15.23
N ARG A 273 10.45 -7.68 16.26
CA ARG A 273 11.69 -6.96 16.60
C ARG A 273 12.81 -7.84 17.16
N GLN A 274 12.62 -9.16 17.29
CA GLN A 274 13.75 -10.07 17.56
C GLN A 274 14.62 -10.28 16.32
N THR A 275 13.99 -10.35 15.14
CA THR A 275 14.59 -10.78 13.85
C THR A 275 14.62 -9.64 12.82
N ASP A 276 13.64 -8.73 12.83
CA ASP A 276 13.58 -7.54 11.98
C ASP A 276 13.42 -6.25 12.81
N LYS A 277 14.47 -5.44 12.84
CA LYS A 277 14.54 -4.22 13.66
C LYS A 277 13.83 -3.01 13.04
N ASP A 278 13.61 -2.98 11.72
CA ASP A 278 13.49 -1.71 10.98
C ASP A 278 12.29 -1.62 10.03
N THR A 279 11.78 -2.75 9.50
CA THR A 279 10.56 -2.76 8.67
C THR A 279 9.35 -2.22 9.47
N LEU A 280 8.49 -1.41 8.85
CA LEU A 280 7.38 -0.75 9.53
C LEU A 280 6.33 -1.75 10.06
N ILE A 281 5.67 -1.41 11.16
CA ILE A 281 4.48 -2.11 11.66
C ILE A 281 3.25 -1.34 11.22
N PHE A 282 2.42 -1.94 10.39
CA PHE A 282 1.08 -1.45 10.07
C PHE A 282 0.11 -2.08 11.08
N TYR A 283 -0.70 -1.25 11.73
CA TYR A 283 -1.62 -1.70 12.77
C TYR A 283 -2.98 -1.02 12.65
N GLU A 284 -4.03 -1.83 12.50
CA GLU A 284 -5.41 -1.36 12.51
C GLU A 284 -5.94 -1.24 13.94
N SER A 285 -6.78 -0.25 14.20
CA SER A 285 -7.71 -0.30 15.35
C SER A 285 -8.86 -1.26 15.07
N VAL A 286 -9.80 -1.44 16.01
CA VAL A 286 -11.10 -2.00 15.61
C VAL A 286 -11.68 -1.18 14.47
N THR A 287 -12.20 -1.82 13.42
CA THR A 287 -12.39 -1.20 12.08
C THR A 287 -13.13 0.13 12.12
N TYR A 288 -14.17 0.22 12.95
CA TYR A 288 -15.01 1.42 13.08
C TYR A 288 -14.44 2.51 14.02
N GLY A 289 -13.33 2.26 14.71
CA GLY A 289 -12.75 3.17 15.72
C GLY A 289 -12.29 4.52 15.16
N ILE A 290 -11.87 4.57 13.90
CA ILE A 290 -11.50 5.82 13.21
C ILE A 290 -12.65 6.80 13.02
N TYR A 291 -13.90 6.33 13.08
CA TYR A 291 -15.11 7.17 12.97
C TYR A 291 -15.56 7.73 14.34
N PHE A 292 -14.89 7.39 15.44
CA PHE A 292 -15.22 7.86 16.78
C PHE A 292 -14.34 9.03 17.22
N PRO A 293 -14.89 10.01 17.96
CA PRO A 293 -14.13 11.16 18.45
C PRO A 293 -13.21 10.77 19.61
N PHE A 294 -12.27 11.68 19.93
CA PHE A 294 -11.53 11.62 21.18
C PHE A 294 -12.48 11.78 22.38
N VAL A 295 -12.29 10.96 23.42
CA VAL A 295 -13.04 11.03 24.69
C VAL A 295 -12.04 11.10 25.84
N ASN A 296 -12.10 12.18 26.64
CA ASN A 296 -11.19 12.44 27.76
C ASN A 296 -9.70 12.35 27.38
N GLY A 297 -9.35 12.79 26.16
CA GLY A 297 -7.99 12.72 25.61
C GLY A 297 -7.59 11.35 25.02
N ILE A 298 -8.42 10.32 25.17
CA ILE A 298 -8.20 9.00 24.55
C ILE A 298 -8.68 9.05 23.08
N PRO A 299 -7.85 8.66 22.10
CA PRO A 299 -8.25 8.56 20.70
C PRO A 299 -9.46 7.67 20.45
N GLY A 300 -10.19 7.93 19.35
CA GLY A 300 -11.32 7.10 18.89
C GLY A 300 -10.96 5.64 18.61
N THR A 301 -9.69 5.33 18.34
CA THR A 301 -9.18 3.95 18.20
C THR A 301 -9.03 3.20 19.53
N GLY A 302 -9.09 3.90 20.66
CA GLY A 302 -8.70 3.39 21.99
C GLY A 302 -7.20 3.21 22.23
N MET A 303 -6.38 3.38 21.19
CA MET A 303 -4.93 3.23 21.26
C MET A 303 -4.29 4.58 21.57
N GLN A 304 -3.67 4.70 22.75
CA GLN A 304 -3.06 5.96 23.24
C GLN A 304 -1.60 6.15 22.80
N ARG A 305 -1.07 5.22 21.99
CA ARG A 305 0.31 5.16 21.49
C ARG A 305 0.41 4.13 20.38
N VAL A 306 1.50 4.19 19.61
CA VAL A 306 1.90 3.09 18.72
C VAL A 306 2.25 1.81 19.52
N PRO A 307 2.08 0.60 18.92
CA PRO A 307 2.60 -0.65 19.47
C PRO A 307 4.13 -0.63 19.66
N GLY A 308 4.62 -1.36 20.66
CA GLY A 308 6.06 -1.51 20.96
C GLY A 308 6.73 -0.28 21.61
N LEU A 309 6.01 0.84 21.77
CA LEU A 309 6.58 2.09 22.33
C LEU A 309 7.07 1.96 23.78
N LEU A 310 6.56 0.98 24.53
CA LEU A 310 7.02 0.70 25.90
C LEU A 310 8.40 0.02 25.94
N GLN A 311 8.83 -0.56 24.82
CA GLN A 311 10.10 -1.28 24.69
C GLN A 311 11.13 -0.48 23.86
N ASP A 312 10.69 0.22 22.82
CA ASP A 312 11.55 1.08 21.98
C ASP A 312 10.89 2.43 21.69
N LYS A 313 11.56 3.54 22.05
CA LYS A 313 11.10 4.90 21.75
C LYS A 313 11.08 5.19 20.24
N MET A 314 11.91 4.49 19.45
CA MET A 314 11.91 4.60 17.99
C MET A 314 10.74 3.86 17.32
N ALA A 315 9.87 3.18 18.09
CA ALA A 315 8.67 2.55 17.55
C ALA A 315 7.78 3.52 16.76
N ARG A 316 7.72 4.81 17.13
CA ARG A 316 6.99 5.83 16.36
C ARG A 316 7.56 6.05 14.96
N LYS A 317 8.89 5.98 14.79
CA LYS A 317 9.54 6.05 13.47
C LYS A 317 9.38 4.77 12.65
N LYS A 318 8.68 3.76 13.20
CA LYS A 318 8.60 2.38 12.69
C LYS A 318 7.19 1.77 12.80
N SER A 319 6.16 2.58 12.99
CA SER A 319 4.77 2.13 13.13
C SER A 319 3.83 3.05 12.36
N VAL A 320 2.75 2.50 11.82
CA VAL A 320 1.79 3.15 10.92
C VAL A 320 0.40 2.74 11.36
N LEU A 321 -0.46 3.71 11.68
CA LEU A 321 -1.89 3.46 11.81
C LEU A 321 -2.45 3.17 10.42
N SER A 322 -2.72 1.89 10.16
CA SER A 322 -3.51 1.51 9.00
C SER A 322 -4.99 1.60 9.30
N TYR A 323 -5.78 1.92 8.29
CA TYR A 323 -7.22 2.12 8.42
C TYR A 323 -7.92 1.99 7.07
N HIS A 324 -9.19 1.60 7.12
CA HIS A 324 -10.03 1.43 5.93
C HIS A 324 -11.04 2.59 5.83
N TYR A 325 -11.48 2.93 4.61
CA TYR A 325 -12.61 3.84 4.40
C TYR A 325 -13.64 3.24 3.45
N TYR A 326 -14.86 3.10 3.96
CA TYR A 326 -16.05 2.77 3.18
C TYR A 326 -17.21 3.67 3.62
N CYS A 327 -17.92 4.32 2.69
CA CYS A 327 -19.17 5.00 3.02
C CYS A 327 -20.33 3.98 3.06
N TRP A 328 -20.67 3.52 4.27
CA TRP A 328 -21.72 2.50 4.52
C TRP A 328 -23.12 2.87 3.99
N LEU A 329 -23.34 4.13 3.60
CA LEU A 329 -24.56 4.57 2.92
C LEU A 329 -24.67 4.07 1.46
N LEU A 330 -23.59 3.51 0.90
CA LEU A 330 -23.50 3.06 -0.48
C LEU A 330 -23.64 1.54 -0.63
N GLU A 331 -23.26 0.75 0.38
CA GLU A 331 -23.31 -0.74 0.39
C GLU A 331 -24.66 -1.34 -0.04
N SER A 332 -25.76 -0.61 0.19
CA SER A 332 -27.13 -1.03 -0.12
C SER A 332 -27.68 -0.50 -1.44
N THR A 333 -26.83 0.02 -2.33
CA THR A 333 -27.23 0.63 -3.62
C THR A 333 -26.27 0.21 -4.73
N PRO A 334 -26.77 -0.24 -5.90
CA PRO A 334 -25.90 -0.61 -7.02
C PRO A 334 -24.98 0.55 -7.44
N ALA A 335 -23.67 0.33 -7.45
CA ALA A 335 -22.70 1.41 -7.65
C ALA A 335 -22.75 2.07 -9.04
N THR A 336 -23.42 1.45 -10.01
CA THR A 336 -23.70 2.02 -11.34
C THR A 336 -24.84 3.06 -11.36
N GLU A 337 -25.63 3.17 -10.28
CA GLU A 337 -26.70 4.18 -10.18
C GLU A 337 -26.14 5.60 -9.94
N HIS A 338 -26.92 6.61 -10.33
CA HIS A 338 -26.60 8.02 -10.11
C HIS A 338 -26.49 8.33 -8.60
N MET A 339 -25.38 8.94 -8.18
CA MET A 339 -25.12 9.32 -6.78
C MET A 339 -26.09 10.42 -6.31
N PRO A 340 -27.02 10.14 -5.37
CA PRO A 340 -27.93 11.18 -4.88
C PRO A 340 -27.14 12.24 -4.09
N SER A 341 -27.36 13.52 -4.37
CA SER A 341 -26.56 14.63 -3.81
C SER A 341 -26.54 14.67 -2.27
N TRP A 342 -27.58 14.14 -1.61
CA TRP A 342 -27.60 14.00 -0.15
C TRP A 342 -26.70 12.87 0.36
N LYS A 343 -26.58 11.74 -0.36
CA LYS A 343 -25.60 10.69 -0.04
C LYS A 343 -24.19 11.23 -0.24
N GLN A 344 -23.94 11.88 -1.37
CA GLN A 344 -22.65 12.52 -1.66
C GLN A 344 -22.24 13.51 -0.55
N TYR A 345 -23.15 14.36 -0.09
CA TYR A 345 -22.84 15.28 1.01
C TYR A 345 -22.46 14.55 2.32
N LEU A 346 -23.16 13.44 2.64
CA LEU A 346 -22.85 12.66 3.84
C LEU A 346 -21.53 11.87 3.71
N CYS A 347 -21.23 11.30 2.54
CA CYS A 347 -19.96 10.62 2.27
C CYS A 347 -18.81 11.64 2.16
N ASP A 348 -18.74 12.42 1.07
CA ASP A 348 -17.66 13.34 0.74
C ASP A 348 -17.41 14.42 1.80
N GLN A 349 -18.48 15.11 2.23
CA GLN A 349 -18.34 16.37 2.96
C GLN A 349 -18.33 16.20 4.47
N LEU A 350 -19.05 15.20 5.00
CA LEU A 350 -19.05 14.86 6.42
C LEU A 350 -18.12 13.68 6.73
N LEU A 351 -18.46 12.46 6.31
CA LEU A 351 -17.80 11.24 6.80
C LEU A 351 -16.33 11.16 6.37
N LEU A 352 -16.04 11.38 5.08
CA LEU A 352 -14.69 11.33 4.50
C LEU A 352 -13.78 12.41 5.10
N ASN A 353 -14.20 13.67 5.05
CA ASN A 353 -13.46 14.79 5.65
C ASN A 353 -13.28 14.62 7.17
N TYR A 354 -14.25 14.03 7.89
CA TYR A 354 -14.11 13.70 9.30
C TYR A 354 -13.05 12.62 9.54
N THR A 355 -13.11 11.49 8.83
CA THR A 355 -12.18 10.37 9.03
C THR A 355 -10.73 10.79 8.79
N PHE A 356 -10.44 11.44 7.65
CA PHE A 356 -9.09 11.93 7.35
C PHE A 356 -8.57 12.93 8.42
N LYS A 357 -9.43 13.83 8.90
CA LYS A 357 -9.09 14.76 9.99
C LYS A 357 -8.82 14.02 11.30
N ASN A 358 -9.67 13.04 11.65
CA ASN A 358 -9.58 12.30 12.89
C ASN A 358 -8.33 11.42 12.90
N VAL A 359 -8.05 10.67 11.83
CA VAL A 359 -6.80 9.89 11.66
C VAL A 359 -5.55 10.76 11.82
N ARG A 360 -5.52 11.96 11.21
CA ARG A 360 -4.41 12.91 11.42
C ARG A 360 -4.26 13.28 12.90
N SER A 361 -5.36 13.58 13.62
CA SER A 361 -5.32 13.88 15.05
C SER A 361 -4.92 12.67 15.92
N ILE A 362 -5.33 11.45 15.55
CA ILE A 362 -4.94 10.20 16.23
C ILE A 362 -3.42 10.02 16.13
N VAL A 363 -2.84 10.16 14.94
CA VAL A 363 -1.39 10.06 14.74
C VAL A 363 -0.64 11.20 15.45
N GLN A 364 -1.11 12.45 15.37
CA GLN A 364 -0.54 13.57 16.13
C GLN A 364 -0.54 13.33 17.66
N SER A 365 -1.52 12.59 18.17
CA SER A 365 -1.60 12.24 19.60
C SER A 365 -0.75 11.03 20.01
N THR A 366 -0.40 10.13 19.08
CA THR A 366 0.18 8.81 19.39
C THR A 366 1.62 8.64 18.87
N GLY A 367 2.00 9.43 17.86
CA GLY A 367 3.14 9.22 16.98
C GLY A 367 2.84 8.16 15.91
N GLY A 368 3.80 7.89 15.02
CA GLY A 368 3.61 6.95 13.92
C GLY A 368 3.25 7.61 12.60
N GLY A 369 3.06 6.79 11.57
CA GLY A 369 2.54 7.18 10.26
C GLY A 369 1.05 6.87 10.13
N ARG A 370 0.49 7.13 8.95
CA ARG A 370 -0.89 6.79 8.57
C ARG A 370 -0.94 6.28 7.14
N PHE A 371 -1.84 5.33 6.86
CA PHE A 371 -2.03 4.76 5.53
C PHE A 371 -3.47 4.25 5.37
N LEU A 372 -4.14 4.68 4.30
CA LEU A 372 -5.48 4.18 3.92
C LEU A 372 -5.32 2.81 3.23
N THR A 373 -5.22 1.74 4.02
CA THR A 373 -4.88 0.39 3.52
C THR A 373 -6.01 -0.24 2.69
N GLU A 374 -7.23 0.28 2.83
CA GLU A 374 -8.35 -0.21 2.03
C GLU A 374 -9.40 0.88 1.81
N PHE A 375 -9.87 1.01 0.57
CA PHE A 375 -11.11 1.70 0.22
C PHE A 375 -11.60 1.12 -1.10
N GLY A 376 -12.91 1.06 -1.31
CA GLY A 376 -13.49 0.38 -2.46
C GLY A 376 -15.01 0.53 -2.52
N LEU A 377 -15.70 -0.51 -3.00
CA LEU A 377 -17.14 -0.48 -3.35
C LEU A 377 -17.49 0.56 -4.43
N CYS A 378 -16.47 0.99 -5.17
CA CYS A 378 -16.56 1.87 -6.33
C CYS A 378 -15.53 1.42 -7.37
N LEU A 379 -15.89 1.43 -8.65
CA LEU A 379 -14.99 1.24 -9.78
C LEU A 379 -15.45 2.16 -10.92
N PRO A 380 -14.74 3.26 -11.24
CA PRO A 380 -15.25 4.28 -12.16
C PRO A 380 -15.60 3.68 -13.53
N ASP A 381 -16.86 3.82 -13.92
CA ASP A 381 -17.48 3.10 -15.05
C ASP A 381 -17.65 3.95 -16.30
N GLY A 382 -17.16 5.20 -16.26
CA GLY A 382 -17.28 6.17 -17.35
C GLY A 382 -18.55 7.03 -17.30
N ASN A 383 -19.49 6.73 -16.40
CA ASN A 383 -20.57 7.66 -16.07
C ASN A 383 -20.06 8.63 -14.99
N PRO A 384 -19.91 9.94 -15.25
CA PRO A 384 -19.41 10.89 -14.26
C PRO A 384 -20.34 11.10 -13.06
N GLU A 385 -21.60 10.68 -13.16
CA GLU A 385 -22.60 10.80 -12.09
C GLU A 385 -22.83 9.50 -11.30
N SER A 386 -22.21 8.38 -11.68
CA SER A 386 -22.39 7.10 -10.97
C SER A 386 -21.76 7.14 -9.58
N ILE A 387 -22.33 6.38 -8.64
CA ILE A 387 -21.72 6.15 -7.31
C ILE A 387 -20.27 5.64 -7.47
N ASN A 388 -20.06 4.73 -8.43
CA ASN A 388 -18.77 4.23 -8.92
C ASN A 388 -17.74 5.32 -9.20
N THR A 389 -18.09 6.32 -10.01
CA THR A 389 -17.15 7.37 -10.40
C THR A 389 -17.04 8.46 -9.33
N VAL A 390 -18.15 8.84 -8.69
CA VAL A 390 -18.21 9.92 -7.70
C VAL A 390 -17.46 9.54 -6.42
N GLU A 391 -17.75 8.37 -5.80
CA GLU A 391 -17.12 7.95 -4.54
C GLU A 391 -15.60 7.76 -4.70
N CYS A 392 -15.17 7.01 -5.72
CA CYS A 392 -13.76 6.76 -5.96
C CYS A 392 -12.99 8.06 -6.24
N ASN A 393 -13.55 8.99 -7.03
CA ASN A 393 -12.94 10.31 -7.21
C ASN A 393 -12.96 11.13 -5.92
N ALA A 394 -14.01 11.08 -5.10
CA ALA A 394 -14.08 11.78 -3.82
C ALA A 394 -12.99 11.31 -2.84
N VAL A 395 -12.82 10.00 -2.66
CA VAL A 395 -11.80 9.40 -1.79
C VAL A 395 -10.39 9.70 -2.30
N LEU A 396 -10.10 9.51 -3.58
CA LEU A 396 -8.79 9.81 -4.17
C LEU A 396 -8.45 11.30 -4.11
N ASN A 397 -9.43 12.18 -4.37
CA ASN A 397 -9.25 13.62 -4.19
C ASN A 397 -9.05 13.99 -2.70
N ALA A 398 -9.59 13.21 -1.75
CA ALA A 398 -9.36 13.44 -0.31
C ALA A 398 -7.99 12.94 0.13
N ALA A 399 -7.48 11.85 -0.45
CA ALA A 399 -6.10 11.39 -0.25
C ALA A 399 -5.09 12.44 -0.72
N ASP A 400 -5.26 12.98 -1.94
CA ASP A 400 -4.44 14.09 -2.46
C ASP A 400 -4.47 15.30 -1.50
N ARG A 401 -5.67 15.75 -1.09
CA ARG A 401 -5.85 16.90 -0.18
C ARG A 401 -5.18 16.72 1.19
N ASN A 402 -4.91 15.48 1.62
CA ASN A 402 -4.35 15.17 2.93
C ASN A 402 -2.91 14.64 2.89
N PHE A 403 -2.33 14.50 1.69
CA PHE A 403 -1.06 13.83 1.40
C PHE A 403 -1.02 12.43 2.04
N GLU A 404 -2.01 11.62 1.66
CA GLU A 404 -2.27 10.30 2.23
C GLU A 404 -1.84 9.18 1.28
N SER A 405 -1.14 8.17 1.79
CA SER A 405 -0.85 6.94 1.03
C SER A 405 -2.03 5.97 1.09
N TRP A 406 -2.31 5.25 0.00
CA TRP A 406 -3.50 4.40 -0.12
C TRP A 406 -3.29 3.11 -0.93
N THR A 407 -4.07 2.07 -0.61
CA THR A 407 -4.26 0.87 -1.43
C THR A 407 -5.75 0.61 -1.69
N TYR A 408 -6.15 0.61 -2.96
CA TYR A 408 -7.53 0.39 -3.40
C TYR A 408 -7.98 -1.08 -3.25
N TRP A 409 -9.27 -1.32 -3.02
CA TRP A 409 -9.90 -2.63 -2.95
C TRP A 409 -10.95 -2.83 -4.07
N ASP A 410 -10.85 -3.85 -4.92
CA ASP A 410 -9.86 -4.93 -5.00
C ASP A 410 -8.97 -4.79 -6.25
N GLY A 411 -7.73 -5.26 -6.18
CA GLY A 411 -6.80 -5.20 -7.31
C GLY A 411 -7.13 -6.22 -8.41
N TYR A 412 -7.92 -7.26 -8.13
CA TYR A 412 -8.29 -8.31 -9.07
C TYR A 412 -9.18 -7.79 -10.20
N GLU A 413 -10.13 -6.90 -9.89
CA GLU A 413 -10.95 -6.22 -10.91
C GLU A 413 -10.07 -5.38 -11.86
N LEU A 414 -9.08 -4.65 -11.33
CA LEU A 414 -8.10 -3.92 -12.14
C LEU A 414 -7.16 -4.86 -12.91
N PHE A 415 -6.76 -6.01 -12.35
CA PHE A 415 -5.96 -7.02 -13.03
C PHE A 415 -6.72 -7.77 -14.13
N SER A 416 -8.06 -7.78 -14.11
CA SER A 416 -8.86 -8.43 -15.17
C SER A 416 -8.56 -7.79 -16.53
N ASN A 417 -8.47 -6.46 -16.55
CA ASN A 417 -8.29 -5.61 -17.73
C ASN A 417 -6.97 -4.81 -17.63
N LEU A 418 -5.83 -5.50 -17.78
CA LEU A 418 -4.48 -4.93 -17.91
C LEU A 418 -4.28 -4.20 -19.25
N ASN A 419 -5.17 -3.26 -19.59
CA ASN A 419 -5.21 -2.49 -20.82
C ASN A 419 -5.44 -1.00 -20.50
N VAL A 420 -4.78 -0.12 -21.25
CA VAL A 420 -4.86 1.35 -21.09
C VAL A 420 -6.24 1.89 -21.47
N GLU A 421 -7.00 1.15 -22.27
CA GLU A 421 -8.38 1.48 -22.67
C GLU A 421 -9.41 1.33 -21.52
N ASN A 422 -9.02 0.78 -20.36
CA ASN A 422 -9.91 0.66 -19.20
C ASN A 422 -10.21 2.05 -18.60
N ILE A 423 -11.47 2.51 -18.72
CA ILE A 423 -11.87 3.84 -18.25
C ILE A 423 -11.68 4.05 -16.73
N SER A 424 -11.81 2.97 -15.93
CA SER A 424 -11.59 3.00 -14.48
C SER A 424 -10.16 3.41 -14.11
N LEU A 425 -9.19 3.09 -14.98
CA LEU A 425 -7.78 3.37 -14.76
C LEU A 425 -7.47 4.88 -14.67
N LYS A 426 -8.29 5.74 -15.29
CA LYS A 426 -8.09 7.20 -15.27
C LYS A 426 -8.04 7.77 -13.85
N SER A 427 -8.92 7.30 -12.96
CA SER A 427 -9.01 7.81 -11.58
C SER A 427 -7.82 7.38 -10.72
N PHE A 428 -7.38 6.12 -10.85
CA PHE A 428 -6.29 5.55 -10.05
C PHE A 428 -4.89 5.94 -10.58
N SER A 429 -4.74 6.05 -11.91
CA SER A 429 -3.50 6.50 -12.54
C SER A 429 -3.42 8.03 -12.55
N ARG A 430 -3.06 8.58 -11.40
CA ARG A 430 -2.98 10.02 -11.11
C ARG A 430 -1.58 10.55 -11.32
N THR A 431 -1.42 11.84 -11.62
CA THR A 431 -0.11 12.51 -11.49
C THR A 431 0.18 12.81 -10.03
N TYR A 432 1.30 12.34 -9.49
CA TYR A 432 1.62 12.53 -8.07
C TYR A 432 3.13 12.45 -7.76
N PRO A 433 3.61 13.14 -6.70
CA PRO A 433 5.01 13.04 -6.27
C PRO A 433 5.28 11.71 -5.57
N GLN A 434 6.08 10.85 -6.18
CA GLN A 434 6.54 9.59 -5.57
C GLN A 434 7.64 9.82 -4.51
N SER A 435 8.43 10.89 -4.64
CA SER A 435 9.49 11.29 -3.72
C SER A 435 9.63 12.81 -3.69
N THR A 436 9.79 13.44 -2.52
CA THR A 436 10.02 14.91 -2.39
C THR A 436 11.09 15.24 -1.35
N ALA A 437 12.07 16.09 -1.69
CA ALA A 437 13.05 16.64 -0.75
C ALA A 437 12.51 17.90 -0.04
N GLY A 438 11.35 17.76 0.59
CA GLY A 438 10.60 18.88 1.15
C GLY A 438 9.26 18.48 1.75
N GLN A 439 8.78 19.32 2.68
CA GLN A 439 7.54 19.13 3.41
C GLN A 439 6.33 19.50 2.54
N PRO A 440 5.40 18.56 2.24
CA PRO A 440 4.20 18.83 1.44
C PRO A 440 3.33 19.94 2.05
N VAL A 441 2.91 20.90 1.22
CA VAL A 441 1.97 21.96 1.59
C VAL A 441 0.61 21.75 0.94
N GLN A 442 0.59 21.44 -0.37
CA GLN A 442 -0.63 21.19 -1.11
C GLN A 442 -0.38 20.23 -2.28
N LEU A 443 -1.29 19.28 -2.48
CA LEU A 443 -1.33 18.37 -3.63
C LEU A 443 -2.75 18.40 -4.23
N ARG A 444 -2.84 18.48 -5.55
CA ARG A 444 -4.11 18.37 -6.30
C ARG A 444 -3.84 17.76 -7.68
N PHE A 445 -4.49 16.64 -7.97
CA PHE A 445 -4.68 16.16 -9.34
C PHE A 445 -6.13 16.32 -9.77
N ASP A 446 -6.34 16.68 -11.04
CA ASP A 446 -7.63 16.93 -11.66
C ASP A 446 -7.84 15.87 -12.76
N VAL A 447 -8.70 14.88 -12.49
CA VAL A 447 -8.80 13.66 -13.30
C VAL A 447 -9.39 13.90 -14.70
N ASP A 448 -10.25 14.91 -14.84
CA ASP A 448 -10.94 15.19 -16.10
C ASP A 448 -10.11 16.08 -17.04
N SER A 449 -9.36 17.04 -16.47
CA SER A 449 -8.50 17.95 -17.23
C SER A 449 -7.02 17.54 -17.29
N GLY A 450 -6.62 16.51 -16.53
CA GLY A 450 -5.22 16.10 -16.36
C GLY A 450 -4.33 17.14 -15.66
N VAL A 451 -4.90 18.21 -15.08
CA VAL A 451 -4.12 19.29 -14.46
C VAL A 451 -3.63 18.88 -13.08
N PHE A 452 -2.31 18.93 -12.91
CA PHE A 452 -1.62 18.64 -11.66
C PHE A 452 -1.04 19.91 -11.04
N TYR A 453 -1.17 20.05 -9.73
CA TYR A 453 -0.50 21.06 -8.93
C TYR A 453 0.06 20.44 -7.64
N TYR A 454 1.32 20.74 -7.33
CA TYR A 454 1.97 20.34 -6.09
C TYR A 454 2.87 21.46 -5.55
N ALA A 455 2.77 21.72 -4.25
CA ALA A 455 3.57 22.73 -3.55
C ALA A 455 4.17 22.15 -2.26
N PHE A 456 5.43 22.50 -1.97
CA PHE A 456 6.17 22.01 -0.81
C PHE A 456 7.26 22.97 -0.34
N VAL A 457 7.61 22.92 0.95
CA VAL A 457 8.74 23.67 1.54
C VAL A 457 10.01 22.82 1.43
N PRO A 458 11.06 23.24 0.71
CA PRO A 458 12.28 22.42 0.56
C PRO A 458 13.01 22.21 1.90
N THR A 459 13.36 20.97 2.21
CA THR A 459 14.15 20.65 3.44
C THR A 459 15.64 20.93 3.25
N GLN A 460 16.16 20.80 2.03
CA GLN A 460 17.59 20.92 1.73
C GLN A 460 18.04 22.40 1.66
N LYS A 461 18.35 22.99 2.82
CA LYS A 461 18.77 24.39 2.98
C LYS A 461 20.27 24.67 2.72
N ASN A 462 21.07 23.65 2.36
CA ASN A 462 22.51 23.78 2.13
C ASN A 462 22.94 22.95 0.91
N CYS A 463 23.98 23.39 0.20
CA CYS A 463 24.59 22.63 -0.89
C CYS A 463 26.11 22.84 -0.93
N THR A 464 26.85 21.77 -1.15
CA THR A 464 28.32 21.72 -1.06
C THR A 464 29.03 22.32 -2.28
N ASN A 465 28.36 22.40 -3.43
CA ASN A 465 28.90 23.00 -4.65
C ASN A 465 27.82 23.85 -5.35
N VAL A 466 28.07 25.15 -5.49
CA VAL A 466 27.14 26.12 -6.10
C VAL A 466 26.79 25.74 -7.56
N ASN A 467 27.69 25.06 -8.27
CA ASN A 467 27.49 24.63 -9.66
C ASN A 467 26.77 23.26 -9.78
N SER A 468 26.38 22.64 -8.66
CA SER A 468 25.62 21.38 -8.67
C SER A 468 24.11 21.63 -8.60
N THR A 469 23.32 20.58 -8.81
CA THR A 469 21.85 20.65 -8.82
C THR A 469 21.28 19.51 -7.99
N LEU A 470 20.35 19.81 -7.09
CA LEU A 470 19.70 18.85 -6.20
C LEU A 470 18.46 18.28 -6.87
N LEU A 471 18.22 16.98 -6.76
CA LEU A 471 16.90 16.40 -7.03
C LEU A 471 15.96 16.88 -5.91
N VAL A 472 14.80 17.45 -6.27
CA VAL A 472 13.82 17.95 -5.28
C VAL A 472 12.47 17.25 -5.35
N ALA A 473 12.09 16.69 -6.50
CA ALA A 473 10.93 15.81 -6.61
C ALA A 473 11.09 14.75 -7.71
N GLU A 474 10.53 13.56 -7.47
CA GLU A 474 10.25 12.53 -8.47
C GLU A 474 8.72 12.46 -8.63
N ILE A 475 8.19 12.85 -9.78
CA ILE A 475 6.74 12.98 -10.02
C ILE A 475 6.33 11.98 -11.09
N PHE A 476 5.48 11.02 -10.73
CA PHE A 476 4.90 10.10 -11.69
C PHE A 476 3.89 10.84 -12.57
N VAL A 477 3.97 10.62 -13.88
CA VAL A 477 3.17 11.27 -14.92
C VAL A 477 2.62 10.19 -15.86
N PRO A 478 1.31 9.87 -15.78
CA PRO A 478 0.66 8.83 -16.61
C PRO A 478 0.49 9.27 -18.08
N MET A 479 1.60 9.30 -18.82
CA MET A 479 1.70 9.84 -20.18
C MET A 479 0.64 9.27 -21.14
N SER A 480 0.43 7.95 -21.14
CA SER A 480 -0.50 7.28 -22.06
C SER A 480 -1.98 7.42 -21.70
N ILE A 481 -2.33 8.05 -20.57
CA ILE A 481 -3.70 8.11 -20.03
C ILE A 481 -4.19 9.57 -19.96
N HIS A 482 -3.35 10.47 -19.45
CA HIS A 482 -3.70 11.88 -19.22
C HIS A 482 -2.89 12.87 -20.07
N TYR A 483 -1.78 12.45 -20.69
CA TYR A 483 -0.88 13.34 -21.45
C TYR A 483 -0.44 12.77 -22.82
N PRO A 484 -1.35 12.23 -23.66
CA PRO A 484 -1.00 11.55 -24.91
C PRO A 484 -0.27 12.47 -25.92
N HIS A 485 -0.40 13.78 -25.79
CA HIS A 485 0.27 14.80 -26.62
C HIS A 485 1.45 15.49 -25.90
N GLY A 486 1.88 14.92 -24.77
CA GLY A 486 2.93 15.48 -23.91
C GLY A 486 2.42 16.51 -22.89
N VAL A 487 3.38 17.08 -22.16
CA VAL A 487 3.12 17.99 -21.03
C VAL A 487 3.72 19.38 -21.24
N LYS A 488 3.07 20.37 -20.63
CA LYS A 488 3.60 21.70 -20.36
C LYS A 488 3.77 21.88 -18.84
N THR A 489 4.96 22.26 -18.42
CA THR A 489 5.31 22.49 -17.02
C THR A 489 5.37 23.98 -16.69
N ARG A 490 4.93 24.37 -15.49
CA ARG A 490 5.25 25.66 -14.86
C ARG A 490 5.87 25.40 -13.50
N PHE A 491 6.95 26.11 -13.18
CA PHE A 491 7.63 26.02 -11.90
C PHE A 491 7.67 27.38 -11.21
N ILE A 492 7.61 27.37 -9.88
CA ILE A 492 8.02 28.48 -9.04
C ILE A 492 9.03 27.90 -8.02
N PRO A 493 10.26 28.42 -7.93
CA PRO A 493 10.85 29.44 -8.80
C PRO A 493 11.14 28.93 -10.22
N GLU A 494 11.19 29.84 -11.20
CA GLU A 494 11.26 29.50 -12.63
C GLU A 494 12.57 28.84 -13.09
N GLN A 495 13.64 28.91 -12.28
CA GLN A 495 14.93 28.28 -12.56
C GLN A 495 14.99 26.79 -12.15
N LEU A 496 13.90 26.24 -11.60
CA LEU A 496 13.74 24.78 -11.54
C LEU A 496 13.61 24.22 -12.97
N TYR A 497 14.19 23.05 -13.18
CA TYR A 497 14.10 22.34 -14.46
C TYR A 497 13.84 20.85 -14.21
N TYR A 498 13.45 20.11 -15.24
CA TYR A 498 13.22 18.67 -15.12
C TYR A 498 13.97 17.85 -16.15
N LYS A 499 14.06 16.54 -15.90
CA LYS A 499 14.49 15.52 -16.84
C LYS A 499 13.48 14.37 -16.86
N VAL A 500 13.36 13.74 -18.02
CA VAL A 500 12.73 12.43 -18.21
C VAL A 500 13.80 11.51 -18.78
N TYR A 501 13.81 10.25 -18.37
CA TYR A 501 14.81 9.26 -18.83
C TYR A 501 14.12 8.19 -19.68
N GLU A 502 14.79 7.74 -20.75
CA GLU A 502 14.23 6.82 -21.76
C GLU A 502 13.70 5.49 -21.19
N ASN A 503 14.24 5.05 -20.03
CA ASN A 503 13.84 3.83 -19.34
C ASN A 503 12.58 3.99 -18.44
N ASN A 504 12.11 5.21 -18.22
CA ASN A 504 10.87 5.51 -17.52
C ASN A 504 10.29 6.87 -17.96
N THR A 505 9.59 6.88 -19.09
CA THR A 505 8.92 8.07 -19.64
C THR A 505 7.84 8.65 -18.72
N ASN A 506 7.32 7.84 -17.79
CA ASN A 506 6.22 8.21 -16.90
C ASN A 506 6.73 8.79 -15.56
N LEU A 507 7.98 9.27 -15.49
CA LEU A 507 8.57 9.82 -14.27
C LEU A 507 9.39 11.08 -14.59
N ILE A 508 8.93 12.23 -14.07
CA ILE A 508 9.57 13.54 -14.15
C ILE A 508 10.46 13.74 -12.93
N PHE A 509 11.75 13.94 -13.15
CA PHE A 509 12.74 14.25 -12.12
C PHE A 509 13.00 15.75 -12.10
N VAL A 510 12.55 16.44 -11.06
CA VAL A 510 12.64 17.91 -10.92
C VAL A 510 13.87 18.28 -10.12
N TYR A 511 14.69 19.19 -10.64
CA TYR A 511 15.98 19.59 -10.10
C TYR A 511 16.02 21.08 -9.75
N MET A 512 16.63 21.39 -8.60
CA MET A 512 16.89 22.74 -8.10
C MET A 512 18.39 23.08 -8.22
N PRO A 513 18.77 24.11 -8.99
CA PRO A 513 20.13 24.63 -8.98
C PRO A 513 20.58 25.13 -7.61
N CYS A 514 21.79 24.77 -7.17
CA CYS A 514 22.31 25.17 -5.85
C CYS A 514 22.58 26.68 -5.70
N THR A 515 22.56 27.44 -6.80
CA THR A 515 22.54 28.91 -6.77
C THR A 515 21.31 29.46 -6.03
N LEU A 516 20.17 28.78 -6.12
CA LEU A 516 18.89 29.22 -5.53
C LEU A 516 18.82 29.06 -4.01
N ILE A 517 19.64 28.21 -3.40
CA ILE A 517 19.63 28.03 -1.93
C ILE A 517 19.96 29.34 -1.19
N LYS A 518 20.72 30.24 -1.83
CA LYS A 518 21.05 31.56 -1.27
C LYS A 518 19.89 32.57 -1.27
N THR A 519 18.77 32.27 -1.92
CA THR A 519 17.62 33.19 -2.02
C THR A 519 16.48 32.87 -1.04
N ASN A 520 16.71 31.98 -0.06
CA ASN A 520 15.70 31.52 0.92
C ASN A 520 14.35 31.15 0.27
N ILE A 521 14.33 30.11 -0.56
CA ILE A 521 13.08 29.59 -1.11
C ILE A 521 12.20 29.07 0.04
N GLU A 522 11.10 29.77 0.30
CA GLU A 522 10.09 29.36 1.30
C GLU A 522 9.10 28.34 0.74
N LEU A 523 8.87 28.35 -0.58
CA LEU A 523 7.95 27.44 -1.26
C LEU A 523 8.47 27.08 -2.67
N ILE A 524 8.37 25.79 -3.02
CA ILE A 524 8.45 25.30 -4.40
C ILE A 524 7.04 24.95 -4.86
N GLU A 525 6.66 25.39 -6.06
CA GLU A 525 5.41 25.03 -6.72
C GLU A 525 5.67 24.41 -8.10
N ILE A 526 4.92 23.36 -8.42
CA ILE A 526 5.04 22.58 -9.65
C ILE A 526 3.64 22.41 -10.23
N THR A 527 3.41 22.91 -11.45
CA THR A 527 2.19 22.67 -12.22
C THR A 527 2.53 21.87 -13.47
N ILE A 528 1.76 20.82 -13.75
CA ILE A 528 1.86 20.03 -14.99
C ILE A 528 0.47 20.04 -15.66
N ILE A 529 0.46 20.40 -16.95
CA ILE A 529 -0.75 20.62 -17.76
C ILE A 529 -0.60 19.79 -19.05
N PRO A 530 -1.65 19.11 -19.55
CA PRO A 530 -1.57 18.49 -20.88
C PRO A 530 -1.36 19.51 -21.99
N ASN A 531 -0.62 19.12 -23.02
CA ASN A 531 -0.63 19.86 -24.28
C ASN A 531 -2.01 19.72 -24.93
N GLN A 532 -2.54 20.83 -25.44
CA GLN A 532 -3.70 20.83 -26.33
C GLN A 532 -3.27 20.38 -27.74
N ASN A 533 -4.20 19.79 -28.49
CA ASN A 533 -4.05 19.47 -29.91
C ASN A 533 -4.23 20.72 -30.79
#